data_AF-J2Y2S5-F1
#
_entry.id   AF-J2Y2S5-F1
#
_cell.length_a   1.000
_cell.length_b   1.000
_cell.length_c   1.000
_cell.angle_alpha   90.00
_cell.angle_beta   90.00
_cell.angle_gamma   90.00
#
_symmetry.space_group_name_H-M   'P 1'
#
loop_
_entity.id
_entity.type
_entity.pdbx_description
1 polymer ?
#
loop_
_entity_poly.entity_id
_entity_poly.type
_entity_poly.pdbx_seq_one_letter_code
_entity_poly.pdbx_strand_id
1 'polypeptide(L)'
;MDAVTRIEQALDSFPATLSIYREQLKHWASHAADKVSHAADLPSLMGMERIIRFGSDSTAVSSTDNEFFSGVVQCPKGGLMQIESKFESVYDIPLGNIVVDVIAMDGGVTTPITLDEQGKGSFKGIPGRFYRVQVHSDVTPDQVEDLFKAYDGLTAELDGWLRSEWKSFKPQWSQSVATAAGNGMLAGSWAAIEGVWDSIGLLSDILKDPGQFVERLGSGVADLIELAKTAPEVMEKLQLLVSDEAALCLLLRTASLWLEMLPPSEVAGKTAEAASMMMVQMLIDVLISVVLTFVSGGAGIAYLTLRLADRAVQLLSAVKRLVKAMFGIVEGFIKYVDQYKSVAARGIATGVKKGRMQLRWNAQRNTLLKKDEPHDDSPDQAKNPNGDSADCVPRTCTNGCP
;
A
#
# COMPACT_ATOMS: atom_id res chain seq x y z
N MET A 1 5.16 15.91 29.78
CA MET A 1 5.53 16.72 28.60
C MET A 1 4.35 17.58 28.23
N ASP A 2 4.59 18.85 27.87
CA ASP A 2 3.56 19.73 27.32
C ASP A 2 3.05 19.17 25.98
N ALA A 3 1.75 19.32 25.69
CA ALA A 3 1.12 18.75 24.50
C ALA A 3 1.73 19.31 23.21
N VAL A 4 2.11 20.59 23.24
CA VAL A 4 2.83 21.28 22.14
C VAL A 4 4.17 20.60 21.87
N THR A 5 4.98 20.36 22.90
CA THR A 5 6.30 19.70 22.76
C THR A 5 6.16 18.29 22.17
N ARG A 6 5.13 17.54 22.54
CA ARG A 6 4.89 16.20 22.00
C ARG A 6 4.52 16.24 20.52
N ILE A 7 3.67 17.18 20.11
CA ILE A 7 3.31 17.38 18.69
C ILE A 7 4.55 17.76 17.88
N GLU A 8 5.38 18.67 18.40
CA GLU A 8 6.62 19.08 17.73
C GLU A 8 7.59 17.91 17.55
N GLN A 9 7.78 17.08 18.58
CA GLN A 9 8.57 15.85 18.47
C GLN A 9 8.01 14.87 17.44
N ALA A 10 6.68 14.75 17.36
CA ALA A 10 6.02 13.85 16.41
C ALA A 10 6.10 14.36 14.96
N LEU A 11 6.13 15.69 14.76
CA LEU A 11 6.41 16.31 13.46
C LEU A 11 7.89 16.14 13.08
N ASP A 12 8.81 16.28 14.03
CA ASP A 12 10.25 16.11 13.77
C ASP A 12 10.63 14.66 13.45
N SER A 13 9.86 13.67 13.94
CA SER A 13 10.04 12.27 13.56
C SER A 13 9.34 11.87 12.25
N PHE A 14 8.45 12.70 11.71
CA PHE A 14 7.68 12.38 10.49
C PHE A 14 8.56 12.03 9.27
N PRO A 15 9.67 12.74 8.98
CA PRO A 15 10.55 12.36 7.87
C PRO A 15 11.17 10.96 8.00
N ALA A 16 11.26 10.42 9.21
CA ALA A 16 11.78 9.08 9.48
C ALA A 16 10.72 7.97 9.42
N THR A 17 9.45 8.28 9.06
CA THR A 17 8.33 7.31 9.08
C THR A 17 8.62 6.02 8.30
N LEU A 18 9.40 6.10 7.22
CA LEU A 18 9.71 4.95 6.36
C LEU A 18 11.13 4.40 6.55
N SER A 19 11.86 4.78 7.61
CA SER A 19 13.26 4.38 7.81
C SER A 19 13.43 2.85 7.85
N ILE A 20 12.65 2.17 8.70
CA ILE A 20 12.66 0.71 8.86
C ILE A 20 12.23 0.02 7.57
N TYR A 21 11.15 0.51 6.94
CA TYR A 21 10.66 -0.02 5.66
C TYR A 21 11.74 0.05 4.57
N ARG A 22 12.43 1.19 4.49
CA ARG A 22 13.53 1.42 3.56
C ARG A 22 14.73 0.51 3.84
N GLU A 23 15.09 0.32 5.11
CA GLU A 23 16.18 -0.56 5.50
C GLU A 23 15.90 -2.02 5.13
N GLN A 24 14.71 -2.53 5.46
CA GLN A 24 14.29 -3.90 5.11
C GLN A 24 14.31 -4.13 3.59
N LEU A 25 13.79 -3.18 2.81
CA LEU A 25 13.81 -3.27 1.34
C LEU A 25 15.22 -3.14 0.74
N LYS A 26 16.10 -2.30 1.31
CA LYS A 26 17.49 -2.19 0.84
C LYS A 26 18.27 -3.48 1.10
N HIS A 27 18.14 -4.06 2.29
CA HIS A 27 18.74 -5.37 2.61
C HIS A 27 18.23 -6.44 1.66
N TRP A 28 16.91 -6.46 1.41
CA TRP A 28 16.31 -7.34 0.43
C TRP A 28 16.91 -7.16 -0.98
N ALA A 29 16.97 -5.93 -1.50
CA ALA A 29 17.47 -5.66 -2.85
C ALA A 29 18.94 -6.09 -3.00
N SER A 30 19.76 -5.88 -1.96
CA SER A 30 21.15 -6.33 -1.95
C SER A 30 21.28 -7.87 -1.99
N HIS A 31 20.43 -8.59 -1.25
CA HIS A 31 20.45 -10.06 -1.24
C HIS A 31 19.91 -10.69 -2.53
N ALA A 32 18.97 -10.03 -3.21
CA ALA A 32 18.44 -10.49 -4.50
C ALA A 32 19.51 -10.42 -5.61
N ALA A 33 20.34 -9.37 -5.62
CA ALA A 33 21.45 -9.23 -6.57
C ALA A 33 22.50 -10.35 -6.43
N ASP A 34 22.66 -10.90 -5.23
CA ASP A 34 23.70 -11.88 -4.91
C ASP A 34 23.26 -13.36 -5.05
N LYS A 35 21.95 -13.67 -5.21
CA LYS A 35 21.45 -15.06 -5.24
C LYS A 35 20.30 -15.32 -6.23
N VAL A 36 20.58 -16.15 -7.25
CA VAL A 36 19.57 -16.67 -8.21
C VAL A 36 18.54 -17.62 -7.56
N SER A 37 18.86 -18.26 -6.43
CA SER A 37 18.04 -19.36 -5.88
C SER A 37 16.83 -18.92 -5.03
N HIS A 38 16.70 -17.64 -4.67
CA HIS A 38 15.61 -17.10 -3.82
C HIS A 38 14.74 -16.04 -4.51
N ALA A 39 14.80 -15.94 -5.84
CA ALA A 39 13.97 -15.00 -6.62
C ALA A 39 12.43 -15.22 -6.43
N ALA A 40 12.04 -16.32 -5.77
CA ALA A 40 10.67 -16.64 -5.40
C ALA A 40 10.12 -15.88 -4.19
N ASP A 41 11.01 -15.41 -3.30
CA ASP A 41 10.65 -14.81 -2.01
C ASP A 41 10.74 -13.28 -2.02
N LEU A 42 10.73 -12.67 -3.21
CA LEU A 42 10.92 -11.22 -3.37
C LEU A 42 9.61 -10.46 -3.10
N PRO A 43 9.58 -9.45 -2.19
CA PRO A 43 8.40 -8.64 -1.93
C PRO A 43 7.99 -7.84 -3.18
N SER A 44 6.76 -8.04 -3.60
CA SER A 44 6.05 -7.17 -4.53
C SER A 44 5.11 -6.25 -3.75
N LEU A 45 4.77 -5.09 -4.31
CA LEU A 45 3.65 -4.29 -3.77
C LEU A 45 2.30 -4.93 -4.14
N MET A 46 2.29 -5.72 -5.22
CA MET A 46 1.10 -6.38 -5.76
C MET A 46 1.26 -7.90 -5.72
N GLY A 47 0.29 -8.59 -5.12
CA GLY A 47 0.13 -10.02 -5.30
C GLY A 47 -0.34 -10.37 -6.70
N MET A 48 0.03 -11.56 -7.17
CA MET A 48 -0.32 -12.01 -8.52
C MET A 48 -1.04 -13.36 -8.50
N GLU A 49 -2.28 -13.39 -9.01
CA GLU A 49 -3.01 -14.61 -9.29
C GLU A 49 -2.98 -14.93 -10.79
N ARG A 50 -3.06 -16.21 -11.15
CA ARG A 50 -3.15 -16.64 -12.55
C ARG A 50 -4.60 -16.98 -12.85
N ILE A 51 -5.12 -16.59 -14.00
CA ILE A 51 -6.35 -17.21 -14.54
C ILE A 51 -6.07 -17.57 -15.98
N ILE A 52 -6.31 -18.81 -16.35
CA ILE A 52 -6.05 -19.27 -17.70
C ILE A 52 -7.47 -19.46 -18.32
N ARG A 53 -7.82 -18.85 -19.48
CA ARG A 53 -9.12 -18.94 -20.21
C ARG A 53 -9.07 -19.37 -21.69
N PHE A 54 -9.35 -20.64 -22.03
CA PHE A 54 -9.31 -21.16 -23.43
C PHE A 54 -10.73 -21.15 -24.00
N GLY A 55 -10.96 -20.39 -25.08
CA GLY A 55 -12.29 -20.34 -25.70
C GLY A 55 -13.32 -19.60 -24.85
N SER A 56 -14.58 -20.06 -24.87
CA SER A 56 -15.73 -19.40 -24.22
C SER A 56 -15.92 -19.73 -22.74
N ASP A 57 -15.23 -20.73 -22.20
CA ASP A 57 -15.43 -21.18 -20.81
C ASP A 57 -14.26 -20.77 -19.90
N SER A 58 -14.59 -20.30 -18.70
CA SER A 58 -13.63 -19.84 -17.70
C SER A 58 -13.83 -20.52 -16.36
N THR A 59 -12.74 -20.86 -15.66
CA THR A 59 -12.79 -21.33 -14.27
C THR A 59 -11.67 -20.66 -13.47
N ALA A 60 -12.03 -19.94 -12.41
CA ALA A 60 -11.10 -19.39 -11.41
C ALA A 60 -10.89 -20.44 -10.30
N VAL A 61 -9.68 -20.52 -9.73
CA VAL A 61 -9.41 -21.39 -8.58
C VAL A 61 -8.36 -20.74 -7.69
N SER A 62 -8.68 -20.59 -6.40
CA SER A 62 -7.94 -19.81 -5.40
C SER A 62 -6.68 -20.51 -4.86
N SER A 63 -5.81 -19.71 -4.24
CA SER A 63 -4.46 -20.07 -3.75
C SER A 63 -4.43 -20.74 -2.36
N THR A 64 -5.09 -21.88 -2.19
CA THR A 64 -4.85 -22.72 -1.00
C THR A 64 -4.84 -24.19 -1.42
N ASP A 65 -3.66 -24.71 -1.74
CA ASP A 65 -3.18 -26.04 -1.34
C ASP A 65 -1.80 -26.32 -1.96
N ASN A 66 -0.91 -26.87 -1.14
CA ASN A 66 0.54 -26.85 -1.30
C ASN A 66 1.12 -27.99 -2.15
N GLU A 67 0.36 -28.54 -3.11
CA GLU A 67 0.87 -29.61 -3.98
C GLU A 67 0.44 -29.40 -5.44
N PHE A 68 1.43 -29.51 -6.34
CA PHE A 68 1.39 -29.55 -7.82
C PHE A 68 1.60 -28.24 -8.63
N PHE A 69 2.63 -28.30 -9.48
CA PHE A 69 3.12 -27.32 -10.46
C PHE A 69 2.07 -26.85 -11.49
N SER A 70 1.09 -26.05 -11.07
CA SER A 70 -0.09 -25.72 -11.89
C SER A 70 0.08 -24.52 -12.83
N GLY A 71 1.28 -24.04 -13.17
CA GLY A 71 1.52 -22.75 -13.85
C GLY A 71 1.71 -22.73 -15.38
N VAL A 72 1.37 -23.81 -16.08
CA VAL A 72 1.92 -24.09 -17.42
C VAL A 72 0.83 -24.15 -18.50
N VAL A 73 1.07 -23.50 -19.64
CA VAL A 73 0.17 -23.43 -20.81
C VAL A 73 0.77 -24.17 -21.99
N GLN A 74 -0.02 -25.02 -22.64
CA GLN A 74 0.38 -25.67 -23.90
C GLN A 74 0.11 -24.73 -25.09
N CYS A 75 1.11 -24.57 -25.95
CA CYS A 75 1.00 -23.75 -27.14
C CYS A 75 0.01 -24.36 -28.14
N PRO A 76 -0.98 -23.60 -28.65
CA PRO A 76 -1.97 -24.09 -29.59
C PRO A 76 -1.34 -24.44 -30.95
N LYS A 77 -2.07 -25.17 -31.79
CA LYS A 77 -1.63 -25.56 -33.15
C LYS A 77 -1.22 -24.36 -34.02
N GLY A 78 -1.85 -23.20 -33.82
CA GLY A 78 -1.51 -21.96 -34.53
C GLY A 78 -0.24 -21.26 -34.06
N GLY A 79 0.42 -21.74 -32.98
CA GLY A 79 1.67 -21.19 -32.48
C GLY A 79 1.56 -19.84 -31.75
N LEU A 80 0.44 -19.11 -31.90
CA LEU A 80 0.24 -17.81 -31.27
C LEU A 80 -0.37 -17.97 -29.87
N MET A 81 0.24 -17.31 -28.89
CA MET A 81 -0.28 -17.21 -27.54
C MET A 81 -0.40 -15.74 -27.12
N GLN A 82 -1.55 -15.38 -26.58
CA GLN A 82 -1.81 -14.03 -26.06
C GLN A 82 -1.63 -14.01 -24.54
N ILE A 83 -1.06 -12.90 -24.07
CA ILE A 83 -0.82 -12.60 -22.67
C ILE A 83 -1.66 -11.38 -22.33
N GLU A 84 -2.34 -11.40 -21.18
CA GLU A 84 -3.13 -10.30 -20.65
C GLU A 84 -2.72 -10.03 -19.20
N SER A 85 -2.63 -8.77 -18.79
CA SER A 85 -2.26 -8.33 -17.45
C SER A 85 -3.26 -7.30 -16.96
N LYS A 86 -3.98 -7.64 -15.89
CA LYS A 86 -5.16 -6.91 -15.43
C LYS A 86 -5.28 -6.99 -13.92
N PHE A 87 -5.86 -6.00 -13.27
CA PHE A 87 -6.20 -6.11 -11.87
C PHE A 87 -7.31 -7.13 -11.62
N GLU A 88 -7.34 -7.68 -10.41
CA GLU A 88 -8.44 -8.47 -9.89
C GLU A 88 -9.59 -7.53 -9.52
N SER A 89 -10.51 -7.31 -10.47
CA SER A 89 -11.68 -6.45 -10.30
C SER A 89 -12.86 -7.02 -11.09
N VAL A 90 -14.08 -6.66 -10.69
CA VAL A 90 -15.28 -6.90 -11.49
C VAL A 90 -15.29 -6.09 -12.80
N TYR A 91 -14.38 -5.11 -12.93
CA TYR A 91 -14.14 -4.32 -14.12
C TYR A 91 -12.82 -4.70 -14.82
N ASP A 92 -12.74 -4.41 -16.12
CA ASP A 92 -11.57 -4.75 -16.94
C ASP A 92 -10.50 -3.66 -16.85
N ILE A 93 -9.73 -3.67 -15.76
CA ILE A 93 -8.66 -2.69 -15.50
C ILE A 93 -7.31 -3.30 -15.91
N PRO A 94 -6.69 -2.87 -17.01
CA PRO A 94 -5.39 -3.38 -17.44
C PRO A 94 -4.27 -2.91 -16.52
N LEU A 95 -3.23 -3.73 -16.37
CA LEU A 95 -1.92 -3.33 -15.85
C LEU A 95 -0.90 -3.47 -16.97
N GLY A 96 -0.58 -2.35 -17.61
CA GLY A 96 0.28 -2.28 -18.78
C GLY A 96 1.74 -1.94 -18.48
N ASN A 97 2.57 -1.87 -19.53
CA ASN A 97 3.96 -1.41 -19.46
C ASN A 97 4.85 -2.22 -18.48
N ILE A 98 4.54 -3.50 -18.32
CA ILE A 98 5.36 -4.45 -17.56
C ILE A 98 6.03 -5.44 -18.51
N VAL A 99 7.20 -5.93 -18.13
CA VAL A 99 7.91 -6.98 -18.87
C VAL A 99 7.59 -8.32 -18.23
N VAL A 100 7.25 -9.31 -19.05
CA VAL A 100 6.96 -10.67 -18.60
C VAL A 100 7.83 -11.66 -19.36
N ASP A 101 8.36 -12.63 -18.63
CA ASP A 101 9.19 -13.69 -19.15
C ASP A 101 8.33 -14.91 -19.51
N VAL A 102 8.35 -15.29 -20.78
CA VAL A 102 7.78 -16.54 -21.28
C VAL A 102 8.86 -17.61 -21.25
N ILE A 103 8.69 -18.61 -20.39
CA ILE A 103 9.70 -19.63 -20.10
C ILE A 103 9.23 -20.97 -20.66
N ALA A 104 10.02 -21.56 -21.56
CA ALA A 104 9.78 -22.90 -22.10
C ALA A 104 10.12 -23.97 -21.05
N MET A 105 9.18 -24.89 -20.80
CA MET A 105 9.34 -25.91 -19.74
C MET A 105 10.33 -27.02 -20.10
N ASP A 106 10.71 -27.17 -21.36
CA ASP A 106 11.53 -28.26 -21.90
C ASP A 106 13.00 -27.91 -22.14
N GLY A 107 13.42 -26.69 -21.78
CA GLY A 107 14.81 -26.26 -21.94
C GLY A 107 15.17 -24.93 -21.28
N GLY A 108 14.25 -24.34 -20.49
CA GLY A 108 14.50 -23.12 -19.72
C GLY A 108 14.67 -21.84 -20.54
N VAL A 109 14.53 -21.91 -21.87
CA VAL A 109 14.63 -20.73 -22.75
C VAL A 109 13.58 -19.72 -22.30
N THR A 110 14.07 -18.54 -21.92
CA THR A 110 13.27 -17.43 -21.41
C THR A 110 13.23 -16.35 -22.47
N THR A 111 12.02 -15.89 -22.83
CA THR A 111 11.81 -14.82 -23.79
C THR A 111 11.07 -13.68 -23.10
N PRO A 112 11.69 -12.50 -22.94
CA PRO A 112 11.02 -11.33 -22.38
C PRO A 112 10.03 -10.77 -23.40
N ILE A 113 8.84 -10.43 -22.93
CA ILE A 113 7.75 -9.81 -23.69
C ILE A 113 7.30 -8.58 -22.91
N THR A 114 7.43 -7.41 -23.53
CA THR A 114 6.84 -6.18 -22.99
C THR A 114 5.35 -6.17 -23.30
N LEU A 115 4.53 -6.01 -22.28
CA LEU A 115 3.09 -5.80 -22.45
C LEU A 115 2.82 -4.33 -22.82
N ASP A 116 1.85 -4.10 -23.69
CA ASP A 116 1.41 -2.76 -24.06
C ASP A 116 0.69 -2.05 -22.90
N GLU A 117 0.26 -0.80 -23.12
CA GLU A 117 -0.47 0.01 -22.14
C GLU A 117 -1.78 -0.65 -21.69
N GLN A 118 -2.36 -1.53 -22.51
CA GLN A 118 -3.57 -2.29 -22.21
C GLN A 118 -3.26 -3.64 -21.54
N GLY A 119 -2.01 -3.85 -21.12
CA GLY A 119 -1.56 -5.08 -20.46
C GLY A 119 -1.55 -6.27 -21.40
N LYS A 120 -1.46 -6.09 -22.72
CA LYS A 120 -1.50 -7.18 -23.70
C LYS A 120 -0.14 -7.45 -24.32
N GLY A 121 0.13 -8.72 -24.57
CA GLY A 121 1.34 -9.19 -25.23
C GLY A 121 1.04 -10.39 -26.11
N SER A 122 1.94 -10.67 -27.05
CA SER A 122 1.82 -11.84 -27.92
C SER A 122 3.17 -12.55 -28.03
N PHE A 123 3.14 -13.87 -27.93
CA PHE A 123 4.32 -14.73 -28.05
C PHE A 123 4.04 -15.84 -29.05
N LYS A 124 5.02 -16.12 -29.91
CA LYS A 124 4.96 -17.19 -30.90
C LYS A 124 5.73 -18.42 -30.38
N GLY A 125 4.99 -19.37 -29.83
CA GLY A 125 5.52 -20.63 -29.33
C GLY A 125 5.55 -21.74 -30.38
N ILE A 126 6.19 -22.85 -30.01
CA ILE A 126 6.20 -24.08 -30.80
C ILE A 126 4.92 -24.87 -30.45
N PRO A 127 4.07 -25.19 -31.43
CA PRO A 127 2.85 -25.97 -31.20
C PRO A 127 3.08 -27.23 -30.39
N GLY A 128 2.23 -27.46 -29.37
CA GLY A 128 2.29 -28.63 -28.51
C GLY A 128 3.31 -28.55 -27.37
N ARG A 129 4.24 -27.58 -27.37
CA ARG A 129 5.15 -27.32 -26.24
C ARG A 129 4.49 -26.56 -25.11
N PHE A 130 5.10 -26.64 -23.93
CA PHE A 130 4.59 -26.08 -22.69
C PHE A 130 5.41 -24.88 -22.25
N TYR A 131 4.73 -23.81 -21.85
CA TYR A 131 5.31 -22.54 -21.46
C TYR A 131 4.69 -22.03 -20.16
N ARG A 132 5.44 -21.26 -19.37
CA ARG A 132 4.91 -20.50 -18.22
C ARG A 132 5.23 -19.02 -18.38
N VAL A 133 4.41 -18.15 -17.78
CA VAL A 133 4.70 -16.71 -17.69
C VAL A 133 5.08 -16.37 -16.25
N GLN A 134 6.12 -15.59 -16.13
CA GLN A 134 6.60 -14.97 -14.90
C GLN A 134 6.77 -13.48 -15.16
N VAL A 135 6.57 -12.62 -14.16
CA VAL A 135 6.87 -11.20 -14.36
C VAL A 135 8.38 -11.03 -14.25
N HIS A 136 8.95 -10.27 -15.18
CA HIS A 136 10.39 -10.09 -15.24
C HIS A 136 10.89 -9.59 -13.88
N SER A 137 11.70 -10.42 -13.22
CA SER A 137 11.96 -10.29 -11.79
C SER A 137 13.20 -9.42 -11.50
N ASP A 138 13.96 -9.07 -12.53
CA ASP A 138 15.15 -8.24 -12.40
C ASP A 138 14.74 -6.78 -12.25
N VAL A 139 14.50 -6.36 -11.01
CA VAL A 139 14.43 -4.95 -10.70
C VAL A 139 15.82 -4.44 -10.33
N THR A 140 16.25 -3.40 -11.03
CA THR A 140 17.58 -2.83 -10.83
C THR A 140 17.65 -2.06 -9.51
N PRO A 141 18.83 -1.97 -8.86
CA PRO A 141 19.03 -1.08 -7.72
C PRO A 141 18.57 0.36 -8.01
N ASP A 142 18.82 0.85 -9.23
CA ASP A 142 18.39 2.19 -9.67
C ASP A 142 16.87 2.36 -9.63
N GLN A 143 16.10 1.37 -10.07
CA GLN A 143 14.63 1.39 -10.00
C GLN A 143 14.10 1.40 -8.56
N VAL A 144 14.81 0.75 -7.62
CA VAL A 144 14.49 0.80 -6.19
C VAL A 144 14.85 2.16 -5.59
N GLU A 145 15.99 2.73 -5.97
CA GLU A 145 16.40 4.06 -5.54
C GLU A 145 15.42 5.13 -6.03
N ASP A 146 14.98 5.03 -7.27
CA ASP A 146 14.01 5.92 -7.90
C ASP A 146 12.65 5.88 -7.18
N LEU A 147 12.17 4.68 -6.80
CA LEU A 147 11.01 4.56 -5.91
C LEU A 147 11.22 5.32 -4.59
N PHE A 148 12.37 5.15 -3.95
CA PHE A 148 12.65 5.83 -2.68
C PHE A 148 12.76 7.35 -2.83
N LYS A 149 13.26 7.86 -3.96
CA LYS A 149 13.25 9.30 -4.27
C LYS A 149 11.82 9.83 -4.39
N ALA A 150 10.91 9.04 -4.96
CA ALA A 150 9.50 9.42 -5.03
C ALA A 150 8.86 9.47 -3.64
N TYR A 151 9.19 8.51 -2.75
CA TYR A 151 8.78 8.59 -1.36
C TYR A 151 9.40 9.78 -0.62
N ASP A 152 10.68 10.09 -0.84
CA ASP A 152 11.32 11.28 -0.24
C ASP A 152 10.61 12.57 -0.68
N GLY A 153 10.26 12.68 -1.97
CA GLY A 153 9.49 13.79 -2.50
C GLY A 153 8.10 13.91 -1.85
N LEU A 154 7.36 12.80 -1.79
CA LEU A 154 6.07 12.73 -1.12
C LEU A 154 6.17 13.11 0.37
N THR A 155 7.16 12.55 1.08
CA THR A 155 7.42 12.87 2.50
C THR A 155 7.73 14.35 2.69
N ALA A 156 8.54 14.96 1.83
CA ALA A 156 8.89 16.38 1.92
C ALA A 156 7.67 17.28 1.71
N GLU A 157 6.80 16.98 0.74
CA GLU A 157 5.57 17.74 0.50
C GLU A 157 4.60 17.62 1.68
N LEU A 158 4.41 16.42 2.22
CA LEU A 158 3.55 16.17 3.38
C LEU A 158 4.09 16.84 4.66
N ASP A 159 5.40 16.74 4.93
CA ASP A 159 6.06 17.39 6.07
C ASP A 159 5.92 18.91 6.00
N GLY A 160 6.22 19.49 4.82
CA GLY A 160 6.09 20.93 4.59
C GLY A 160 4.67 21.42 4.83
N TRP A 161 3.67 20.66 4.37
CA TRP A 161 2.26 20.96 4.61
C TRP A 161 1.87 20.86 6.08
N LEU A 162 2.23 19.76 6.77
CA LEU A 162 1.96 19.57 8.20
C LEU A 162 2.56 20.70 9.05
N ARG A 163 3.80 21.09 8.77
CA ARG A 163 4.48 22.21 9.46
C ARG A 163 3.80 23.54 9.18
N SER A 164 3.26 23.74 7.97
CA SER A 164 2.48 24.93 7.64
C SER A 164 1.17 25.01 8.43
N GLU A 165 0.45 23.89 8.54
CA GLU A 165 -0.77 23.81 9.35
C GLU A 165 -0.45 24.04 10.84
N TRP A 166 0.63 23.43 11.35
CA TRP A 166 1.04 23.59 12.75
C TRP A 166 1.30 25.05 13.13
N LYS A 167 1.92 25.85 12.25
CA LYS A 167 2.11 27.29 12.48
C LYS A 167 0.80 28.03 12.75
N SER A 168 -0.29 27.59 12.13
CA SER A 168 -1.63 28.18 12.29
C SER A 168 -2.35 27.68 13.56
N PHE A 169 -2.11 26.42 13.94
CA PHE A 169 -2.74 25.81 15.12
C PHE A 169 -2.02 26.13 16.44
N LYS A 170 -0.69 26.17 16.44
CA LYS A 170 0.15 26.35 17.64
C LYS A 170 -0.27 27.53 18.55
N PRO A 171 -0.61 28.73 18.03
CA PRO A 171 -1.06 29.83 18.88
C PRO A 171 -2.35 29.51 19.68
N GLN A 172 -3.26 28.73 19.09
CA GLN A 172 -4.56 28.39 19.69
C GLN A 172 -4.43 27.35 20.82
N TRP A 173 -3.39 26.51 20.76
CA TRP A 173 -3.01 25.61 21.85
C TRP A 173 -2.55 26.36 23.10
N SER A 174 -1.72 27.40 22.94
CA SER A 174 -1.20 28.20 24.06
C SER A 174 -2.27 28.98 24.85
N GLN A 175 -3.41 29.26 24.22
CA GLN A 175 -4.55 29.93 24.85
C GLN A 175 -5.51 28.96 25.56
N SER A 176 -5.37 27.65 25.32
CA SER A 176 -6.33 26.61 25.72
C SER A 176 -5.87 25.75 26.91
N VAL A 177 -4.84 26.18 27.64
CA VAL A 177 -4.13 25.37 28.67
C VAL A 177 -4.98 25.07 29.92
N ALA A 178 -6.18 25.64 30.07
CA ALA A 178 -7.04 25.36 31.23
C ALA A 178 -7.78 24.01 31.18
N THR A 179 -7.85 23.31 30.03
CA THR A 179 -8.67 22.08 29.89
C THR A 179 -7.95 20.88 29.28
N ALA A 180 -6.70 21.03 28.82
CA ALA A 180 -6.02 20.00 28.02
C ALA A 180 -5.31 18.90 28.85
N ALA A 181 -5.12 19.08 30.16
CA ALA A 181 -4.39 18.13 31.01
C ALA A 181 -5.16 16.83 31.35
N GLY A 182 -6.42 16.68 30.95
CA GLY A 182 -7.30 15.61 31.42
C GLY A 182 -7.57 14.45 30.46
N ASN A 183 -7.28 14.56 29.17
CA ASN A 183 -7.82 13.59 28.21
C ASN A 183 -6.71 12.66 27.71
N GLY A 184 -6.79 11.38 28.09
CA GLY A 184 -6.01 10.25 27.53
C GLY A 184 -6.19 10.01 26.02
N MET A 185 -6.59 11.03 25.26
CA MET A 185 -6.86 11.06 23.82
C MET A 185 -5.59 10.84 22.98
N LEU A 186 -4.40 11.13 23.54
CA LEU A 186 -3.11 11.03 22.84
C LEU A 186 -2.34 9.73 23.14
N ALA A 187 -2.81 8.87 24.06
CA ALA A 187 -2.21 7.56 24.31
C ALA A 187 -2.92 6.44 23.52
N GLY A 188 -4.21 6.63 23.21
CA GLY A 188 -4.99 5.73 22.35
C GLY A 188 -4.82 5.95 20.85
N SER A 189 -4.07 6.98 20.41
CA SER A 189 -3.93 7.32 18.98
C SER A 189 -3.14 6.28 18.18
N TRP A 190 -2.18 5.58 18.78
CA TRP A 190 -1.42 4.54 18.08
C TRP A 190 -2.20 3.25 17.85
N ALA A 191 -2.93 2.76 18.87
CA ALA A 191 -3.81 1.60 18.72
C ALA A 191 -4.93 1.85 17.68
N ALA A 192 -5.37 3.11 17.56
CA ALA A 192 -6.26 3.54 16.49
C ALA A 192 -5.60 3.46 15.10
N ILE A 193 -4.33 3.85 14.95
CA ILE A 193 -3.58 3.75 13.68
C ILE A 193 -3.36 2.28 13.28
N GLU A 194 -3.02 1.39 14.22
CA GLU A 194 -2.93 -0.06 13.98
C GLU A 194 -4.26 -0.61 13.45
N GLY A 195 -5.39 -0.25 14.06
CA GLY A 195 -6.72 -0.65 13.59
C GLY A 195 -7.11 -0.06 12.23
N VAL A 196 -6.63 1.14 11.87
CA VAL A 196 -6.82 1.70 10.52
C VAL A 196 -5.96 0.97 9.49
N TRP A 197 -4.73 0.58 9.86
CA TRP A 197 -3.85 -0.20 8.99
C TRP A 197 -4.45 -1.57 8.65
N ASP A 198 -5.12 -2.20 9.61
CA ASP A 198 -5.94 -3.39 9.36
C ASP A 198 -7.07 -3.14 8.36
N SER A 199 -7.57 -1.91 8.30
CA SER A 199 -8.64 -1.50 7.40
C SER A 199 -8.15 -0.99 6.04
N ILE A 200 -6.84 -0.93 5.75
CA ILE A 200 -6.32 -0.45 4.46
C ILE A 200 -6.76 -1.34 3.29
N GLY A 201 -6.92 -2.64 3.54
CA GLY A 201 -7.48 -3.58 2.55
C GLY A 201 -8.84 -3.14 2.02
N LEU A 202 -9.63 -2.40 2.82
CA LEU A 202 -10.91 -1.84 2.40
C LEU A 202 -10.81 -0.94 1.17
N LEU A 203 -9.73 -0.14 1.05
CA LEU A 203 -9.57 0.76 -0.10
C LEU A 203 -9.40 -0.05 -1.39
N SER A 204 -8.60 -1.11 -1.33
CA SER A 204 -8.49 -2.07 -2.42
C SER A 204 -9.84 -2.70 -2.73
N ASP A 205 -10.53 -3.25 -1.74
CA ASP A 205 -11.82 -3.92 -1.95
C ASP A 205 -12.86 -2.98 -2.58
N ILE A 206 -12.90 -1.72 -2.15
CA ILE A 206 -13.74 -0.67 -2.74
C ILE A 206 -13.44 -0.47 -4.22
N LEU A 207 -12.16 -0.42 -4.62
CA LEU A 207 -11.81 -0.23 -6.03
C LEU A 207 -12.06 -1.49 -6.87
N LYS A 208 -11.91 -2.67 -6.26
CA LYS A 208 -12.16 -3.95 -6.93
C LYS A 208 -13.62 -4.17 -7.26
N ASP A 209 -14.51 -3.95 -6.30
CA ASP A 209 -15.96 -4.07 -6.46
C ASP A 209 -16.70 -2.96 -5.68
N PRO A 210 -16.76 -1.74 -6.23
CA PRO A 210 -17.48 -0.62 -5.64
C PRO A 210 -18.95 -0.94 -5.32
N GLY A 211 -19.57 -1.85 -6.08
CA GLY A 211 -20.96 -2.25 -5.92
C GLY A 211 -21.27 -2.95 -4.60
N GLN A 212 -20.27 -3.54 -3.94
CA GLN A 212 -20.44 -4.13 -2.62
C GLN A 212 -20.46 -3.09 -1.48
N PHE A 213 -20.08 -1.85 -1.77
CA PHE A 213 -19.91 -0.79 -0.76
C PHE A 213 -20.95 0.32 -0.87
N VAL A 214 -22.14 0.03 -1.43
CA VAL A 214 -23.25 1.00 -1.62
C VAL A 214 -23.64 1.71 -0.33
N GLU A 215 -23.81 0.97 0.77
CA GLU A 215 -24.17 1.57 2.06
C GLU A 215 -23.11 2.56 2.57
N ARG A 216 -21.84 2.27 2.27
CA ARG A 216 -20.72 3.11 2.70
C ARG A 216 -20.57 4.34 1.82
N LEU A 217 -20.56 4.16 0.50
CA LEU A 217 -20.14 5.17 -0.47
C LEU A 217 -21.30 5.99 -1.04
N GLY A 218 -22.54 5.51 -0.94
CA GLY A 218 -23.72 6.18 -1.51
C GLY A 218 -23.54 6.43 -3.01
N SER A 219 -23.68 7.70 -3.43
CA SER A 219 -23.48 8.09 -4.84
C SER A 219 -22.06 7.85 -5.36
N GLY A 220 -21.06 7.78 -4.47
CA GLY A 220 -19.67 7.51 -4.85
C GLY A 220 -19.46 6.14 -5.50
N VAL A 221 -20.39 5.19 -5.32
CA VAL A 221 -20.36 3.92 -6.08
C VAL A 221 -20.53 4.18 -7.57
N ALA A 222 -21.54 4.97 -7.96
CA ALA A 222 -21.80 5.25 -9.38
C ALA A 222 -20.59 5.95 -10.02
N ASP A 223 -19.98 6.89 -9.30
CA ASP A 223 -18.77 7.60 -9.72
C ASP A 223 -17.62 6.62 -9.96
N LEU A 224 -17.33 5.71 -9.02
CA LEU A 224 -16.26 4.71 -9.17
C LEU A 224 -16.53 3.72 -10.32
N ILE A 225 -17.78 3.30 -10.48
CA ILE A 225 -18.19 2.42 -11.58
C ILE A 225 -18.02 3.12 -12.93
N GLU A 226 -18.36 4.40 -13.01
CA GLU A 226 -18.16 5.21 -14.21
C GLU A 226 -16.66 5.35 -14.51
N LEU A 227 -15.84 5.69 -13.52
CA LEU A 227 -14.38 5.78 -13.67
C LEU A 227 -13.78 4.49 -14.20
N ALA A 228 -14.16 3.35 -13.63
CA ALA A 228 -13.68 2.03 -14.06
C ALA A 228 -13.99 1.74 -15.55
N LYS A 229 -15.05 2.34 -16.10
CA LYS A 229 -15.48 2.13 -17.49
C LYS A 229 -14.90 3.16 -18.45
N THR A 230 -14.79 4.42 -18.02
CA THR A 230 -14.47 5.55 -18.90
C THR A 230 -13.01 5.98 -18.82
N ALA A 231 -12.36 5.74 -17.68
CA ALA A 231 -10.96 6.11 -17.42
C ALA A 231 -10.23 4.97 -16.67
N PRO A 232 -10.11 3.77 -17.28
CA PRO A 232 -9.45 2.62 -16.67
C PRO A 232 -7.99 2.89 -16.28
N GLU A 233 -7.31 3.83 -16.93
CA GLU A 233 -5.96 4.29 -16.60
C GLU A 233 -5.88 5.07 -15.27
N VAL A 234 -6.93 5.81 -14.92
CA VAL A 234 -7.03 6.46 -13.59
C VAL A 234 -7.31 5.38 -12.54
N MET A 235 -8.19 4.43 -12.86
CA MET A 235 -8.49 3.31 -11.97
C MET A 235 -7.25 2.42 -11.73
N GLU A 236 -6.43 2.18 -12.76
CA GLU A 236 -5.13 1.49 -12.66
C GLU A 236 -4.23 2.19 -11.65
N LYS A 237 -4.07 3.51 -11.78
CA LYS A 237 -3.24 4.34 -10.88
C LYS A 237 -3.76 4.34 -9.44
N LEU A 238 -5.07 4.39 -9.25
CA LEU A 238 -5.68 4.28 -7.93
C LEU A 238 -5.43 2.90 -7.30
N GLN A 239 -5.56 1.83 -8.08
CA GLN A 239 -5.26 0.48 -7.59
C GLN A 239 -3.78 0.32 -7.25
N LEU A 240 -2.86 0.93 -8.00
CA LEU A 240 -1.43 0.96 -7.65
C LEU A 240 -1.17 1.76 -6.37
N LEU A 241 -1.82 2.91 -6.18
CA LEU A 241 -1.69 3.69 -4.95
C LEU A 241 -2.16 2.89 -3.72
N VAL A 242 -3.34 2.26 -3.77
CA VAL A 242 -3.87 1.52 -2.62
C VAL A 242 -3.14 0.20 -2.34
N SER A 243 -2.21 -0.17 -3.22
CA SER A 243 -1.29 -1.31 -3.03
C SER A 243 0.09 -0.87 -2.55
N ASP A 244 0.37 0.44 -2.62
CA ASP A 244 1.60 1.01 -2.11
C ASP A 244 1.45 1.30 -0.61
N GLU A 245 1.83 0.31 0.19
CA GLU A 245 1.79 0.42 1.66
C GLU A 245 2.64 1.59 2.17
N ALA A 246 3.78 1.89 1.58
CA ALA A 246 4.62 3.00 2.04
C ALA A 246 3.94 4.35 1.82
N ALA A 247 3.34 4.56 0.65
CA ALA A 247 2.54 5.75 0.36
C ALA A 247 1.34 5.85 1.31
N LEU A 248 0.58 4.76 1.49
CA LEU A 248 -0.57 4.73 2.42
C LEU A 248 -0.16 4.98 3.87
N CYS A 249 1.01 4.49 4.29
CA CYS A 249 1.59 4.75 5.61
C CYS A 249 1.87 6.25 5.80
N LEU A 250 2.50 6.90 4.82
CA LEU A 250 2.74 8.34 4.85
C LEU A 250 1.42 9.13 4.90
N LEU A 251 0.41 8.75 4.11
CA LEU A 251 -0.90 9.41 4.10
C LEU A 251 -1.65 9.23 5.42
N LEU A 252 -1.66 8.01 5.96
CA LEU A 252 -2.27 7.70 7.24
C LEU A 252 -1.58 8.45 8.38
N ARG A 253 -0.24 8.44 8.40
CA ARG A 253 0.57 9.16 9.39
C ARG A 253 0.32 10.67 9.31
N THR A 254 0.22 11.22 8.10
CA THR A 254 -0.11 12.63 7.88
C THR A 254 -1.48 12.98 8.44
N ALA A 255 -2.52 12.23 8.08
CA ALA A 255 -3.87 12.49 8.56
C ALA A 255 -3.97 12.32 10.08
N SER A 256 -3.29 11.32 10.65
CA SER A 256 -3.22 11.11 12.09
C SER A 256 -2.54 12.27 12.83
N LEU A 257 -1.37 12.70 12.37
CA LEU A 257 -0.68 13.85 12.95
C LEU A 257 -1.52 15.12 12.83
N TRP A 258 -2.17 15.34 11.68
CA TRP A 258 -3.05 16.49 11.51
C TRP A 258 -4.23 16.50 12.50
N LEU A 259 -4.83 15.35 12.77
CA LEU A 259 -5.87 15.24 13.81
C LEU A 259 -5.33 15.53 15.21
N GLU A 260 -4.11 15.08 15.53
CA GLU A 260 -3.44 15.39 16.80
C GLU A 260 -3.10 16.87 16.95
N MET A 261 -2.83 17.57 15.83
CA MET A 261 -2.55 19.01 15.81
C MET A 261 -3.79 19.89 15.99
N LEU A 262 -5.01 19.35 15.84
CA LEU A 262 -6.23 20.14 15.96
C LEU A 262 -6.39 20.75 17.35
N PRO A 263 -6.68 22.06 17.47
CA PRO A 263 -6.95 22.69 18.75
C PRO A 263 -8.12 22.03 19.49
N PRO A 264 -8.12 21.98 20.84
CA PRO A 264 -9.20 21.37 21.62
C PRO A 264 -10.60 21.95 21.33
N SER A 265 -10.68 23.20 20.89
CA SER A 265 -11.92 23.85 20.46
C SER A 265 -12.59 23.17 19.26
N GLU A 266 -11.81 22.53 18.39
CA GLU A 266 -12.28 21.86 17.17
C GLU A 266 -12.77 20.41 17.42
N VAL A 267 -12.39 19.82 18.57
CA VAL A 267 -12.63 18.39 18.90
C VAL A 267 -13.55 18.21 20.12
N ALA A 268 -14.25 19.27 20.54
CA ALA A 268 -15.03 19.27 21.77
C ALA A 268 -16.15 18.19 21.81
N GLY A 269 -16.30 17.52 22.96
CA GLY A 269 -17.59 16.95 23.37
C GLY A 269 -17.76 15.43 23.48
N LYS A 270 -16.70 14.59 23.53
CA LYS A 270 -16.86 13.13 23.73
C LYS A 270 -15.88 12.53 24.73
N THR A 271 -16.23 11.38 25.31
CA THR A 271 -15.34 10.58 26.18
C THR A 271 -14.12 10.08 25.38
N ALA A 272 -13.02 9.78 26.07
CA ALA A 272 -11.76 9.38 25.42
C ALA A 272 -11.90 8.15 24.48
N GLU A 273 -12.73 7.17 24.86
CA GLU A 273 -12.99 5.97 24.06
C GLU A 273 -13.79 6.28 22.78
N ALA A 274 -14.87 7.06 22.91
CA ALA A 274 -15.68 7.49 21.76
C ALA A 274 -14.89 8.44 20.83
N ALA A 275 -13.93 9.19 21.37
CA ALA A 275 -13.01 10.01 20.58
C ALA A 275 -12.04 9.14 19.78
N SER A 276 -11.50 8.07 20.37
CA SER A 276 -10.58 7.14 19.69
C SER A 276 -11.25 6.40 18.52
N MET A 277 -12.41 5.78 18.74
CA MET A 277 -13.15 5.12 17.65
C MET A 277 -13.55 6.09 16.54
N MET A 278 -13.87 7.34 16.91
CA MET A 278 -14.15 8.40 15.94
C MET A 278 -12.92 8.74 15.08
N MET A 279 -11.72 8.77 15.66
CA MET A 279 -10.49 9.04 14.90
C MET A 279 -10.19 7.95 13.88
N VAL A 280 -10.32 6.67 14.25
CA VAL A 280 -10.15 5.52 13.32
C VAL A 280 -11.06 5.68 12.11
N GLN A 281 -12.36 5.87 12.36
CA GLN A 281 -13.35 6.01 11.29
C GLN A 281 -13.07 7.24 10.41
N MET A 282 -12.66 8.35 11.02
CA MET A 282 -12.30 9.57 10.30
C MET A 282 -11.07 9.39 9.42
N LEU A 283 -10.03 8.69 9.89
CA LEU A 283 -8.84 8.40 9.10
C LEU A 283 -9.19 7.55 7.87
N ILE A 284 -10.01 6.52 8.03
CA ILE A 284 -10.49 5.70 6.91
C ILE A 284 -11.31 6.56 5.94
N ASP A 285 -12.25 7.36 6.45
CA ASP A 285 -13.11 8.19 5.61
C ASP A 285 -12.33 9.31 4.89
N VAL A 286 -11.23 9.82 5.48
CA VAL A 286 -10.27 10.72 4.81
C VAL A 286 -9.56 10.00 3.66
N LEU A 287 -9.03 8.79 3.89
CA LEU A 287 -8.36 8.03 2.83
C LEU A 287 -9.32 7.68 1.68
N ILE A 288 -10.54 7.22 1.98
CA ILE A 288 -11.60 6.98 0.99
C ILE A 288 -11.90 8.26 0.23
N SER A 289 -12.00 9.39 0.93
CA SER A 289 -12.27 10.69 0.31
C SER A 289 -11.15 11.15 -0.63
N VAL A 290 -9.89 10.95 -0.26
CA VAL A 290 -8.75 11.24 -1.13
C VAL A 290 -8.86 10.41 -2.42
N VAL A 291 -9.10 9.10 -2.30
CA VAL A 291 -9.30 8.19 -3.46
C VAL A 291 -10.48 8.62 -4.32
N LEU A 292 -11.64 8.90 -3.72
CA LEU A 292 -12.84 9.35 -4.44
C LEU A 292 -12.65 10.71 -5.12
N THR A 293 -11.74 11.56 -4.63
CA THR A 293 -11.50 12.88 -5.25
C THR A 293 -10.87 12.75 -6.63
N PHE A 294 -10.15 11.67 -6.92
CA PHE A 294 -9.63 11.36 -8.27
C PHE A 294 -10.71 11.05 -9.30
N VAL A 295 -11.92 10.69 -8.86
CA VAL A 295 -12.98 10.29 -9.77
C VAL A 295 -13.59 11.48 -10.52
N SER A 296 -13.96 12.53 -9.78
CA SER A 296 -14.70 13.68 -10.35
C SER A 296 -14.25 15.03 -9.78
N GLY A 297 -13.11 15.09 -9.07
CA GLY A 297 -12.61 16.30 -8.40
C GLY A 297 -13.46 16.78 -7.21
N GLY A 298 -14.64 16.19 -7.00
CA GLY A 298 -15.59 16.57 -5.96
C GLY A 298 -16.26 15.41 -5.22
N ALA A 299 -16.25 14.18 -5.76
CA ALA A 299 -16.90 13.01 -5.14
C ALA A 299 -16.41 12.73 -3.72
N GLY A 300 -15.10 12.83 -3.47
CA GLY A 300 -14.55 12.67 -2.12
C GLY A 300 -15.07 13.69 -1.11
N ILE A 301 -15.22 14.96 -1.53
CA ILE A 301 -15.76 16.02 -0.68
C ILE A 301 -17.26 15.83 -0.44
N ALA A 302 -18.00 15.35 -1.44
CA ALA A 302 -19.41 15.01 -1.29
C ALA A 302 -19.58 13.84 -0.29
N TYR A 303 -18.78 12.78 -0.45
CA TYR A 303 -18.71 11.64 0.46
C TYR A 303 -18.49 12.08 1.92
N LEU A 304 -17.47 12.91 2.17
CA LEU A 304 -17.20 13.43 3.52
C LEU A 304 -18.32 14.29 4.08
N THR A 305 -18.97 15.09 3.23
CA THR A 305 -20.09 15.94 3.66
C THR A 305 -21.24 15.11 4.19
N LEU A 306 -21.52 13.97 3.56
CA LEU A 306 -22.53 13.02 4.03
C LEU A 306 -22.08 12.30 5.31
N ARG A 307 -20.84 11.81 5.35
CA ARG A 307 -20.32 11.04 6.51
C ARG A 307 -20.13 11.88 7.77
N LEU A 308 -19.88 13.17 7.61
CA LEU A 308 -19.67 14.11 8.70
C LEU A 308 -20.84 15.09 8.88
N ALA A 309 -22.04 14.77 8.37
CA ALA A 309 -23.21 15.64 8.43
C ALA A 309 -23.58 16.05 9.87
N ASP A 310 -23.42 15.14 10.83
CA ASP A 310 -23.72 15.39 12.26
C ASP A 310 -22.55 16.01 13.04
N ARG A 311 -21.50 16.48 12.35
CA ARG A 311 -20.28 17.03 12.97
C ARG A 311 -20.27 18.55 12.94
N ALA A 312 -19.43 19.13 13.81
CA ALA A 312 -19.22 20.57 13.84
C ALA A 312 -18.79 21.07 12.45
N VAL A 313 -19.42 22.16 12.00
CA VAL A 313 -19.16 22.76 10.68
C VAL A 313 -17.67 23.13 10.53
N GLN A 314 -17.03 23.56 11.62
CA GLN A 314 -15.61 23.91 11.65
C GLN A 314 -14.73 22.67 11.36
N LEU A 315 -14.95 21.56 12.07
CA LEU A 315 -14.27 20.28 11.83
C LEU A 315 -14.48 19.79 10.39
N LEU A 316 -15.71 19.87 9.86
CA LEU A 316 -15.98 19.50 8.47
C LEU A 316 -15.17 20.36 7.48
N SER A 317 -15.09 21.66 7.72
CA SER A 317 -14.31 22.57 6.87
C SER A 317 -12.81 22.28 6.93
N ALA A 318 -12.31 21.91 8.11
CA ALA A 318 -10.92 21.54 8.35
C ALA A 318 -10.57 20.23 7.62
N VAL A 319 -11.41 19.19 7.77
CA VAL A 319 -11.21 17.88 7.10
C VAL A 319 -11.30 18.01 5.57
N LYS A 320 -12.19 18.86 5.04
CA LYS A 320 -12.23 19.15 3.59
C LYS A 320 -10.94 19.78 3.09
N ARG A 321 -10.28 20.62 3.90
CA ARG A 321 -8.98 21.22 3.55
C ARG A 321 -7.88 20.17 3.55
N LEU A 322 -7.85 19.31 4.57
CA LEU A 322 -6.96 18.15 4.63
C LEU A 322 -7.08 17.30 3.37
N VAL A 323 -8.29 16.89 2.99
CA VAL A 323 -8.50 16.06 1.79
C VAL A 323 -8.04 16.76 0.52
N LYS A 324 -8.34 18.04 0.34
CA LYS A 324 -7.88 18.79 -0.84
C LYS A 324 -6.37 18.89 -0.91
N ALA A 325 -5.71 19.12 0.21
CA ALA A 325 -4.25 19.19 0.28
C ALA A 325 -3.62 17.83 -0.01
N MET A 326 -4.09 16.77 0.67
CA MET A 326 -3.63 15.39 0.43
C MET A 326 -3.87 14.97 -1.01
N PHE A 327 -5.05 15.26 -1.58
CA PHE A 327 -5.34 14.99 -2.98
C PHE A 327 -4.35 15.68 -3.91
N GLY A 328 -4.07 16.98 -3.72
CA GLY A 328 -3.12 17.71 -4.57
C GLY A 328 -1.69 17.15 -4.52
N ILE A 329 -1.23 16.77 -3.32
CA ILE A 329 0.08 16.13 -3.13
C ILE A 329 0.10 14.74 -3.78
N VAL A 330 -0.91 13.92 -3.51
CA VAL A 330 -1.02 12.55 -4.06
C VAL A 330 -1.20 12.56 -5.57
N GLU A 331 -1.89 13.54 -6.14
CA GLU A 331 -2.00 13.70 -7.61
C GLU A 331 -0.64 13.94 -8.25
N GLY A 332 0.23 14.70 -7.59
CA GLY A 332 1.64 14.85 -7.97
C GLY A 332 2.38 13.51 -7.91
N PHE A 333 2.24 12.78 -6.80
CA PHE A 333 2.87 11.48 -6.59
C PHE A 333 2.38 10.40 -7.58
N ILE A 334 1.08 10.36 -7.90
CA ILE A 334 0.50 9.36 -8.81
C ILE A 334 1.06 9.50 -10.24
N LYS A 335 1.52 10.68 -10.66
CA LYS A 335 2.20 10.84 -11.95
C LYS A 335 3.51 10.05 -12.04
N TYR A 336 4.09 9.68 -10.89
CA TYR A 336 5.29 8.85 -10.78
C TYR A 336 4.98 7.35 -10.82
N VAL A 337 3.71 6.94 -10.67
CA VAL A 337 3.28 5.53 -10.60
C VAL A 337 3.76 4.70 -11.78
N ASP A 338 3.77 5.28 -12.98
CA ASP A 338 4.22 4.60 -14.19
C ASP A 338 5.70 4.19 -14.13
N GLN A 339 6.54 4.88 -13.34
CA GLN A 339 7.98 4.60 -13.22
C GLN A 339 8.28 3.44 -12.28
N TYR A 340 7.43 3.18 -11.29
CA TYR A 340 7.62 2.07 -10.36
C TYR A 340 6.67 0.88 -10.60
N LYS A 341 5.87 0.89 -11.68
CA LYS A 341 5.06 -0.28 -12.09
C LYS A 341 5.89 -1.56 -12.15
N SER A 342 7.13 -1.51 -12.64
CA SER A 342 8.05 -2.65 -12.65
C SER A 342 8.47 -3.12 -11.24
N VAL A 343 8.56 -2.21 -10.28
CA VAL A 343 8.84 -2.50 -8.87
C VAL A 343 7.59 -3.08 -8.17
N ALA A 344 6.42 -2.53 -8.47
CA ALA A 344 5.15 -2.94 -7.87
C ALA A 344 4.71 -4.32 -8.37
N ALA A 345 4.84 -4.55 -9.67
CA ALA A 345 4.45 -5.75 -10.38
C ALA A 345 5.60 -6.77 -10.37
N ARG A 346 5.96 -7.33 -9.21
CA ARG A 346 6.95 -8.41 -9.10
C ARG A 346 6.27 -9.72 -8.71
N GLY A 347 6.96 -10.83 -8.96
CA GLY A 347 6.61 -12.10 -8.34
C GLY A 347 6.69 -13.31 -9.27
N ILE A 348 6.87 -14.47 -8.64
CA ILE A 348 6.65 -15.75 -9.29
C ILE A 348 5.17 -16.00 -9.30
N ALA A 349 4.61 -16.07 -10.51
CA ALA A 349 3.29 -16.61 -10.63
C ALA A 349 3.38 -18.12 -10.23
N THR A 350 2.56 -18.58 -9.29
CA THR A 350 2.45 -19.99 -8.86
C THR A 350 1.03 -20.47 -9.11
N GLY A 351 0.88 -21.46 -10.00
CA GLY A 351 -0.35 -22.20 -10.28
C GLY A 351 -1.57 -21.46 -10.86
N VAL A 352 -2.19 -21.93 -11.96
CA VAL A 352 -3.65 -22.01 -12.23
C VAL A 352 -3.96 -22.87 -13.49
N LYS A 353 -5.16 -23.45 -13.52
CA LYS A 353 -5.73 -24.31 -14.55
C LYS A 353 -6.53 -23.54 -15.63
N LYS A 354 -6.15 -23.76 -16.91
CA LYS A 354 -6.92 -23.76 -18.20
C LYS A 354 -7.39 -22.48 -18.96
N GLY A 355 -6.44 -21.81 -19.62
CA GLY A 355 -6.51 -21.38 -21.03
C GLY A 355 -6.24 -20.00 -21.70
N ARG A 356 -5.63 -18.96 -21.13
CA ARG A 356 -5.02 -17.79 -21.77
C ARG A 356 -3.99 -17.31 -20.76
N MET A 357 -2.86 -16.72 -21.13
CA MET A 357 -1.91 -16.34 -20.09
C MET A 357 -2.38 -15.02 -19.46
N GLN A 358 -3.30 -15.08 -18.48
CA GLN A 358 -3.76 -13.91 -17.75
C GLN A 358 -3.06 -13.80 -16.40
N LEU A 359 -2.52 -12.61 -16.18
CA LEU A 359 -1.93 -12.14 -14.95
C LEU A 359 -2.99 -11.27 -14.27
N ARG A 360 -3.45 -11.71 -13.09
CA ARG A 360 -4.38 -10.97 -12.24
C ARG A 360 -3.62 -10.35 -11.08
N TRP A 361 -3.79 -9.06 -10.87
CA TRP A 361 -3.07 -8.32 -9.84
C TRP A 361 -3.99 -7.94 -8.69
N ASN A 362 -3.56 -8.24 -7.48
CA ASN A 362 -4.29 -7.96 -6.26
C ASN A 362 -3.42 -7.09 -5.35
N ALA A 363 -3.98 -6.01 -4.81
CA ALA A 363 -3.36 -5.29 -3.70
C ALA A 363 -3.22 -6.25 -2.52
N GLN A 364 -1.99 -6.64 -2.17
CA GLN A 364 -1.75 -7.47 -1.00
C GLN A 364 -1.14 -6.63 0.11
N ARG A 365 -1.66 -6.83 1.32
CA ARG A 365 -1.01 -6.33 2.52
C ARG A 365 0.16 -7.24 2.86
N ASN A 366 1.37 -6.71 2.81
CA ASN A 366 2.62 -7.40 3.09
C ASN A 366 3.25 -6.95 4.41
N THR A 367 2.77 -5.85 5.01
CA THR A 367 3.31 -5.32 6.27
C THR A 367 2.27 -5.24 7.37
N LEU A 368 2.77 -5.38 8.60
CA LEU A 368 2.02 -5.16 9.84
C LEU A 368 2.64 -3.97 10.56
N LEU A 369 1.80 -3.07 11.06
CA LEU A 369 2.27 -2.08 12.01
C LEU A 369 2.52 -2.73 13.35
N LYS A 370 3.65 -2.39 13.94
CA LYS A 370 3.96 -2.66 15.34
C LYS A 370 4.34 -1.35 15.97
N LYS A 371 3.98 -1.19 17.24
CA LYS A 371 4.56 -0.13 18.07
C LYS A 371 6.09 -0.27 18.06
N ASP A 372 6.79 0.85 17.86
CA ASP A 372 8.23 0.92 18.10
C ASP A 372 8.48 0.52 19.56
N GLU A 373 9.03 -0.68 19.76
CA GLU A 373 9.76 -1.00 20.96
C GLU A 373 11.16 -0.38 20.82
N PRO A 374 11.77 0.14 21.90
CA PRO A 374 13.16 0.53 21.87
C PRO A 374 13.98 -0.64 21.32
N HIS A 375 14.56 -0.46 20.14
CA HIS A 375 15.51 -1.41 19.61
C HIS A 375 16.79 -1.20 20.42
N ASP A 376 17.06 -2.08 21.37
CA ASP A 376 18.40 -2.17 21.94
C ASP A 376 19.29 -2.76 20.83
N ASP A 377 20.24 -1.98 20.33
CA ASP A 377 21.23 -2.42 19.32
C ASP A 377 22.11 -3.58 19.82
N SER A 378 21.93 -3.99 21.08
CA SER A 378 22.55 -5.18 21.68
C SER A 378 21.46 -6.18 22.07
N PRO A 379 21.48 -7.42 21.57
CA PRO A 379 20.59 -8.46 22.10
C PRO A 379 20.79 -8.59 23.61
N ASP A 380 19.69 -8.67 24.35
CA ASP A 380 19.72 -8.97 25.78
C ASP A 380 20.54 -10.24 26.05
N GLN A 381 21.42 -10.18 27.04
CA GLN A 381 22.20 -11.34 27.47
C GLN A 381 21.26 -12.51 27.80
N ALA A 382 21.44 -13.64 27.10
CA ALA A 382 20.61 -14.83 27.30
C ALA A 382 20.61 -15.24 28.79
N LYS A 383 19.46 -15.68 29.30
CA LYS A 383 19.31 -16.12 30.70
C LYS A 383 19.07 -17.63 30.79
N ASN A 384 19.58 -18.25 31.85
CA ASN A 384 19.28 -19.65 32.17
C ASN A 384 17.86 -19.78 32.77
N PRO A 385 17.32 -20.99 32.98
CA PRO A 385 15.99 -21.19 33.58
C PRO A 385 15.79 -20.62 35.00
N ASN A 386 16.89 -20.26 35.68
CA ASN A 386 16.87 -19.63 37.00
C ASN A 386 16.92 -18.09 36.92
N GLY A 387 17.03 -17.51 35.72
CA GLY A 387 17.06 -16.06 35.49
C GLY A 387 18.45 -15.44 35.54
N ASP A 388 19.52 -16.22 35.75
CA ASP A 388 20.90 -15.73 35.72
C ASP A 388 21.40 -15.62 34.28
N SER A 389 22.38 -14.74 34.03
CA SER A 389 23.08 -14.67 32.75
C SER A 389 23.64 -16.04 32.36
N ALA A 390 23.36 -16.48 31.14
CA ALA A 390 23.94 -17.69 30.58
C ALA A 390 25.46 -17.49 30.46
N ASP A 391 26.21 -18.44 31.00
CA ASP A 391 27.65 -18.50 30.83
C ASP A 391 27.99 -18.69 29.36
N CYS A 392 28.94 -17.91 28.85
CA CYS A 392 29.34 -18.03 27.45
C CYS A 392 30.09 -19.36 27.23
N VAL A 393 29.76 -20.06 26.15
CA VAL A 393 30.47 -21.27 25.74
C VAL A 393 31.83 -20.83 25.16
N PRO A 394 32.93 -21.60 25.31
CA PRO A 394 34.30 -21.17 24.92
C PRO A 394 34.51 -20.73 23.45
N ARG A 395 33.48 -20.76 22.60
CA ARG A 395 33.50 -20.30 21.20
C ARG A 395 32.46 -19.24 20.85
N THR A 396 31.71 -18.72 21.83
CA THR A 396 30.64 -17.74 21.61
C THR A 396 30.85 -16.43 22.38
N CYS A 397 31.96 -16.28 23.11
CA CYS A 397 32.28 -15.04 23.80
C CYS A 397 32.91 -14.04 22.81
N THR A 398 32.10 -13.21 22.15
CA THR A 398 32.60 -11.97 21.53
C THR A 398 32.59 -10.89 22.62
N ASN A 399 33.78 -10.58 23.15
CA ASN A 399 33.97 -9.58 24.21
C ASN A 399 33.65 -8.15 23.70
N GLY A 400 32.38 -7.84 23.46
CA GLY A 400 31.91 -6.51 23.09
C GLY A 400 32.42 -5.99 21.74
N CYS A 401 32.85 -6.88 20.83
CA CYS A 401 33.00 -6.51 19.42
C CYS A 401 31.73 -6.95 18.68
N PRO A 402 31.06 -6.05 17.94
CA PRO A 402 29.83 -6.34 17.22
C PRO A 402 29.99 -7.48 16.21
#